data_AF-A0A6P7FZ71-F1
#
_entry.id   AF-A0A6P7FZ71-F1
#
_cell.length_a   1.000
_cell.length_b   1.000
_cell.length_c   1.000
_cell.angle_alpha   90.00
_cell.angle_beta   90.00
_cell.angle_gamma   90.00
#
_symmetry.space_group_name_H-M   'P 1'
#
loop_
_entity.id
_entity.type
_entity.pdbx_description
1 polymer ?
#
loop_
_entity_poly.entity_id
_entity_poly.type
_entity_poly.pdbx_seq_one_letter_code
_entity_poly.pdbx_strand_id
1 'polypeptide(L)' 'MSSKQADIYRELQSCIQDDKMYWLKNDAKLRAVVTSKSYDEFKDYVAAAHLSPITRKEMTEKKPVNWNKSMR' A
#
# COMPACT_ATOMS: atom_id res chain seq x y z
N MET A 1 -14.43 3.21 -30.39
CA MET A 1 -13.50 4.24 -29.87
C MET A 1 -12.10 3.92 -30.39
N SER A 2 -11.34 4.92 -30.85
CA SER A 2 -9.96 4.72 -31.36
C SER A 2 -9.07 4.14 -30.26
N SER A 3 -8.25 3.14 -30.58
CA SER A 3 -7.34 2.45 -29.63
C SER A 3 -6.52 3.45 -28.80
N LYS A 4 -6.00 4.50 -29.46
CA LYS A 4 -5.21 5.55 -28.80
C LYS A 4 -5.98 6.30 -27.70
N GLN A 5 -7.28 6.50 -27.88
CA GLN A 5 -8.09 7.19 -26.86
C GLN A 5 -8.18 6.34 -25.59
N ALA A 6 -8.39 5.03 -25.74
CA ALA A 6 -8.47 4.10 -24.62
C ALA A 6 -7.14 3.97 -23.86
N ASP A 7 -6.01 4.05 -24.58
CA ASP A 7 -4.68 4.05 -23.97
C ASP A 7 -4.46 5.30 -23.10
N ILE A 8 -4.76 6.48 -23.63
CA ILE A 8 -4.65 7.76 -22.90
C ILE A 8 -5.54 7.78 -21.65
N TYR A 9 -6.78 7.28 -21.75
CA TYR A 9 -7.67 7.22 -20.58
C TYR A 9 -7.13 6.31 -19.48
N ARG A 10 -6.52 5.18 -19.84
CA ARG A 10 -5.90 4.26 -18.86
C ARG A 10 -4.68 4.89 -18.20
N GLU A 11 -3.83 5.55 -18.98
CA GLU A 11 -2.66 6.26 -18.47
C GLU A 11 -3.08 7.37 -17.50
N LEU A 12 -4.06 8.18 -17.88
CA LEU A 12 -4.61 9.23 -17.02
C LEU A 12 -5.14 8.67 -15.69
N GLN A 13 -5.88 7.56 -15.73
CA GLN A 13 -6.39 6.91 -14.52
C GLN A 13 -5.26 6.40 -13.62
N SER A 14 -4.21 5.82 -14.20
CA SER A 14 -3.02 5.38 -13.45
C SER A 14 -2.34 6.55 -12.76
N CYS A 15 -2.06 7.63 -13.50
CA CYS A 15 -1.38 8.81 -12.94
C CYS A 15 -2.17 9.44 -11.79
N ILE A 16 -3.50 9.54 -11.92
CA ILE A 16 -4.37 10.05 -10.85
C ILE A 16 -4.29 9.15 -9.61
N GLN A 17 -4.29 7.83 -9.81
CA GLN A 17 -4.22 6.87 -8.71
C GLN A 17 -2.86 6.91 -8.01
N ASP A 18 -1.79 7.03 -8.77
CA ASP A 18 -0.42 7.14 -8.26
C ASP A 18 -0.23 8.42 -7.46
N ASP A 19 -0.77 9.55 -7.93
CA ASP A 19 -0.71 10.83 -7.21
C ASP A 19 -1.47 10.78 -5.88
N LYS A 20 -2.68 10.21 -5.87
CA LYS A 20 -3.43 9.96 -4.62
C LYS A 20 -2.64 9.12 -3.63
N MET A 21 -2.00 8.05 -4.11
CA MET A 21 -1.17 7.17 -3.28
C MET A 21 0.08 7.87 -2.78
N TYR A 22 0.69 8.74 -3.59
CA TYR A 22 1.82 9.57 -3.18
C TYR A 22 1.46 10.46 -1.99
N TRP A 23 0.35 11.19 -2.07
CA TRP A 23 -0.09 12.08 -0.99
C TRP A 23 -0.36 11.35 0.32
N LEU A 24 -1.04 10.20 0.26
CA LEU A 24 -1.31 9.36 1.44
C LEU A 24 -0.02 8.83 2.08
N LYS A 25 0.92 8.35 1.25
CA LYS A 25 2.23 7.86 1.72
C LYS A 25 3.03 8.98 2.34
N ASN A 26 3.03 10.16 1.73
CA ASN A 26 3.76 11.32 2.22
C ASN A 26 3.21 11.79 3.56
N ASP A 27 1.89 11.87 3.72
CA ASP A 27 1.26 12.20 5.00
C ASP A 27 1.67 11.21 6.11
N ALA A 28 1.66 9.91 5.82
CA ALA A 28 2.13 8.89 6.77
C ALA A 28 3.61 9.05 7.11
N LYS A 29 4.47 9.36 6.13
CA LYS A 29 5.91 9.62 6.34
C LYS A 29 6.13 10.86 7.19
N LEU A 30 5.43 11.97 6.92
CA LEU A 30 5.51 13.19 7.71
C LEU A 30 5.06 12.96 9.14
N ARG A 31 3.98 12.18 9.33
CA ARG A 31 3.52 11.77 10.66
C ARG A 31 4.61 10.97 11.38
N ALA A 32 5.24 10.01 10.71
CA ALA A 32 6.34 9.23 11.28
C ALA A 32 7.52 10.10 11.73
N VAL A 33 7.88 11.14 10.95
CA VAL A 33 8.93 12.10 11.34
C VAL A 33 8.59 12.81 12.64
N VAL A 34 7.33 13.20 12.83
CA VAL A 34 6.89 13.97 14.01
C VAL A 34 6.67 13.09 15.23
N THR A 35 6.18 11.85 15.05
CA THR A 35 5.71 11.01 16.17
C THR A 35 6.71 9.95 16.63
N SER A 36 7.67 9.55 15.80
CA SER A 36 8.60 8.47 16.16
C SER A 36 9.60 8.92 17.23
N LYS A 37 9.88 8.01 18.18
CA LYS A 37 10.85 8.23 19.26
C LYS A 37 12.20 7.58 18.96
N SER A 38 12.24 6.64 18.02
CA SER A 38 13.44 5.96 17.58
C SER A 38 13.44 5.76 16.07
N TYR A 39 14.62 5.52 15.51
CA TYR A 39 14.76 5.22 14.10
C TYR A 39 14.02 3.94 13.69
N ASP A 40 14.01 2.92 14.54
CA ASP A 40 13.30 1.66 14.26
C ASP A 40 11.80 1.90 14.14
N GLU A 41 11.22 2.70 15.04
CA GLU A 41 9.81 3.08 14.97
C GLU A 41 9.50 3.90 13.70
N PHE A 42 10.37 4.85 13.36
CA PHE A 42 10.26 5.59 12.09
C PHE A 42 10.26 4.66 10.88
N LYS A 43 11.23 3.73 10.83
CA LYS A 43 11.40 2.77 9.74
C LYS A 43 10.14 1.91 9.58
N ASP A 44 9.56 1.45 10.68
CA ASP A 44 8.34 0.64 10.66
C ASP A 44 7.13 1.43 10.13
N TYR A 45 6.94 2.67 10.55
CA TYR A 45 5.87 3.52 10.01
C TYR A 45 6.04 3.80 8.50
N VAL A 46 7.27 4.09 8.07
CA VAL A 46 7.56 4.33 6.65
C VAL A 46 7.34 3.07 5.82
N ALA A 47 7.72 1.90 6.34
CA ALA A 47 7.44 0.62 5.70
C ALA A 47 5.93 0.37 5.59
N ALA A 48 5.18 0.62 6.67
CA ALA A 48 3.74 0.45 6.72
C ALA A 48 2.99 1.35 5.73
N ALA A 49 3.50 2.56 5.45
CA ALA A 49 2.90 3.47 4.47
C ALA A 49 2.83 2.89 3.04
N HIS A 50 3.67 1.91 2.70
CA HIS A 50 3.70 1.29 1.38
C HIS A 50 2.81 0.03 1.28
N LEU A 51 2.12 -0.37 2.36
CA LEU A 51 1.21 -1.51 2.34
C LEU A 51 -0.02 -1.23 1.48
N SER A 52 -0.47 -2.25 0.75
CA SER A 52 -1.71 -2.18 -0.01
C SER A 52 -2.92 -2.18 0.94
N PRO A 53 -4.01 -1.44 0.61
CA PRO A 53 -5.25 -1.52 1.35
C PRO A 53 -5.75 -2.97 1.40
N ILE A 54 -6.18 -3.41 2.58
CA ILE A 54 -6.74 -4.75 2.75
C ILE A 54 -8.06 -4.81 1.99
N THR A 55 -8.20 -5.79 1.10
CA THR A 55 -9.45 -6.00 0.37
C THR A 55 -10.48 -6.67 1.27
N ARG A 56 -11.78 -6.43 1.04
CA ARG A 56 -12.86 -7.10 1.77
C ARG A 56 -12.73 -8.63 1.71
N LYS A 57 -12.31 -9.15 0.54
CA LYS A 57 -12.08 -10.57 0.31
C LYS A 57 -11.02 -11.10 1.28
N GLU A 58 -9.90 -10.40 1.43
CA GLU A 58 -8.83 -10.76 2.37
C GLU A 58 -9.26 -10.66 3.84
N MET A 59 -10.20 -9.77 4.18
CA MET A 59 -10.77 -9.72 5.54
C MET A 59 -11.65 -10.95 5.85
N THR A 60 -12.37 -11.45 4.84
CA THR A 60 -13.28 -12.61 5.00
C THR A 60 -12.59 -13.96 4.82
N GLU A 61 -11.58 -14.03 3.96
CA GLU A 61 -10.83 -15.26 3.69
C GLU A 61 -9.77 -15.46 4.78
N LYS A 62 -10.14 -16.19 5.83
CA LYS A 62 -9.17 -16.73 6.78
C LYS A 62 -8.25 -17.70 6.03
N LYS A 63 -7.07 -17.23 5.63
CA LYS A 63 -6.03 -18.13 5.13
C LYS A 63 -5.75 -19.16 6.22
N PRO A 64 -5.83 -20.47 5.96
CA PRO A 64 -5.45 -21.47 6.95
C PRO A 64 -3.95 -21.34 7.18
N VAL A 65 -3.58 -20.66 8.26
CA VAL A 65 -2.19 -20.55 8.67
C VAL A 65 -1.81 -21.88 9.28
N ASN A 66 -1.16 -22.74 8.49
CA ASN A 66 -0.51 -23.93 9.04
C ASN A 66 0.81 -23.50 9.68
N TRP A 67 0.77 -23.28 10.99
CA TRP A 67 1.92 -22.88 11.81
C TRP A 67 3.00 -23.98 11.91
N ASN A 68 2.73 -25.22 11.45
CA ASN A 68 3.63 -26.37 11.53
C ASN A 68 4.35 -26.70 10.20
N LYS A 69 4.82 -25.71 9.43
CA LYS A 69 5.61 -25.99 8.20
C LYS A 69 7.06 -26.42 8.45
N SER A 70 7.55 -26.36 9.69
CA SER A 70 8.95 -26.67 10.05
C SER A 70 9.18 -28.10 10.56
N MET A 71 8.18 -28.98 10.50
CA MET A 71 8.28 -30.36 10.99
C MET A 71 7.90 -31.35 9.89
N ARG A 72 8.67 -31.38 8.79
CA ARG A 72 8.83 -32.55 7.90
C ARG A 72 10.18 -32.49 7.22
#